data_AF-A0A5B0W3G4-F1
#
_entry.id   AF-A0A5B0W3G4-F1
#
_cell.length_a   1.000
_cell.length_b   1.000
_cell.length_c   1.000
_cell.angle_alpha   90.00
_cell.angle_beta   90.00
_cell.angle_gamma   90.00
#
_symmetry.space_group_name_H-M   'P 1'
#
loop_
_entity.id
_entity.type
_entity.pdbx_description
1 polymer ?
#
loop_
_entity_poly.entity_id
_entity_poly.type
_entity_poly.pdbx_seq_one_letter_code
_entity_poly.pdbx_strand_id
1 'polypeptide(L)'
;MSWIDPWGLYKGEGQRSLGKYHVFHEHTLNSSEYQLSDGQHFKRGNQSVYERMQRDPAFRREMQTKYPGVVEHVQPNSRGNFSRYSPPNMTWHHENTSEKLSLVDYNDHKSYHKIYHPDGSGGRKKWGSGDKCRR
;
A
#
# COMPACT_ATOMS: atom_id res chain seq x y z
N MET A 1 -31.17 -3.18 7.30
CA MET A 1 -30.56 -4.41 7.86
C MET A 1 -29.09 -4.13 8.10
N SER A 2 -28.66 -3.98 9.36
CA SER A 2 -27.23 -3.98 9.71
C SER A 2 -26.81 -5.42 9.90
N TRP A 3 -25.78 -5.86 9.18
CA TRP A 3 -25.06 -7.08 9.54
C TRP A 3 -24.41 -6.84 10.92
N ILE A 4 -24.34 -7.88 11.75
CA ILE A 4 -23.75 -7.86 13.09
C ILE A 4 -22.65 -8.91 13.05
N ASP A 5 -21.41 -8.55 13.41
CA ASP A 5 -20.30 -9.48 13.58
C ASP A 5 -20.23 -10.03 15.02
N PRO A 6 -20.77 -11.23 15.29
CA PRO A 6 -20.84 -11.78 16.64
C PRO A 6 -19.47 -12.19 17.18
N TRP A 7 -18.46 -12.25 16.31
CA TRP A 7 -17.14 -12.80 16.61
C TRP A 7 -16.06 -11.71 16.67
N GLY A 8 -16.43 -10.45 16.43
CA GLY A 8 -15.49 -9.32 16.45
C GLY A 8 -14.36 -9.44 15.42
N LEU A 9 -14.59 -10.20 14.34
CA LEU A 9 -13.62 -10.40 13.26
C LEU A 9 -13.45 -9.11 12.42
N TYR A 10 -14.46 -8.24 12.44
CA TYR A 10 -14.49 -6.92 11.85
C TYR A 10 -14.25 -5.86 12.91
N LYS A 11 -12.97 -5.64 13.24
CA LYS A 11 -12.58 -4.41 13.95
C LYS A 11 -13.04 -3.21 13.10
N GLY A 12 -13.72 -2.24 13.71
CA GLY A 12 -14.23 -1.04 13.04
C GLY A 12 -15.66 -1.16 12.47
N GLU A 13 -16.40 -2.22 12.79
CA GLU A 13 -17.82 -2.34 12.44
C GLU A 13 -18.65 -1.15 12.94
N GLY A 14 -19.42 -0.54 12.04
CA GLY A 14 -20.23 0.64 12.34
C GLY A 14 -19.44 1.95 12.51
N GLN A 15 -18.10 1.91 12.55
CA GLN A 15 -17.26 3.11 12.71
C GLN A 15 -16.58 3.55 11.41
N ARG A 16 -16.27 2.62 10.50
CA ARG A 16 -15.62 2.90 9.21
C ARG A 16 -16.31 2.14 8.07
N SER A 17 -16.46 2.81 6.94
CA SER A 17 -17.02 2.21 5.71
C SER A 17 -15.98 1.33 5.02
N LEU A 18 -16.45 0.26 4.38
CA LEU A 18 -15.61 -0.61 3.55
C LEU A 18 -14.93 0.19 2.43
N GLY A 19 -13.67 -0.13 2.15
CA GLY A 19 -12.86 0.58 1.15
C GLY A 19 -12.48 2.03 1.54
N LYS A 20 -12.73 2.45 2.79
CA LYS A 20 -12.36 3.78 3.28
C LYS A 20 -11.26 3.68 4.35
N TYR A 21 -10.05 4.05 3.95
CA TYR A 21 -8.87 4.10 4.78
C TYR A 21 -7.96 5.24 4.33
N HIS A 22 -7.02 5.60 5.19
CA HIS A 22 -6.06 6.64 4.87
C HIS A 22 -4.98 6.09 3.92
N VAL A 23 -4.79 6.79 2.81
CA VAL A 23 -3.74 6.52 1.82
C VAL A 23 -2.78 7.69 1.83
N PHE A 24 -1.50 7.43 2.09
CA PHE A 24 -0.48 8.48 2.13
C PHE A 24 -0.02 8.86 0.71
N HIS A 25 0.04 7.86 -0.17
CA HIS A 25 0.48 8.01 -1.54
C HIS A 25 -0.05 6.89 -2.41
N GLU A 26 -0.43 7.21 -3.65
CA GLU A 26 -0.85 6.23 -4.66
C GLU A 26 0.18 6.19 -5.80
N HIS A 27 0.39 4.99 -6.34
CA HIS A 27 1.13 4.79 -7.58
C HIS A 27 0.29 3.95 -8.55
N THR A 28 0.03 4.49 -9.74
CA THR A 28 -0.67 3.80 -10.82
C THR A 28 0.33 3.00 -11.65
N LEU A 29 0.10 1.71 -11.78
CA LEU A 29 0.82 0.79 -12.65
C LEU A 29 0.23 0.84 -14.06
N ASN A 30 1.10 0.75 -15.06
CA ASN A 30 0.69 0.52 -16.44
C ASN A 30 0.21 -0.94 -16.61
N SER A 31 -0.63 -1.17 -17.61
CA SER A 31 -1.15 -2.52 -17.91
C SER A 31 -0.07 -3.56 -18.18
N SER A 32 1.05 -3.16 -18.80
CA SER A 32 2.23 -4.02 -19.01
C SER A 32 2.94 -4.42 -17.72
N GLU A 33 2.64 -3.76 -16.60
CA GLU A 33 3.32 -3.94 -15.33
C GLU A 33 2.57 -4.90 -14.41
N TYR A 34 1.31 -5.23 -14.66
CA TYR A 34 0.48 -6.02 -13.73
C TYR A 34 1.05 -7.40 -13.40
N GLN A 35 1.87 -7.96 -14.30
CA GLN A 35 2.50 -9.28 -14.15
C GLN A 35 3.87 -9.22 -13.47
N LEU A 36 4.43 -8.03 -13.20
CA LEU A 36 5.69 -7.88 -12.48
C LEU A 36 5.55 -8.34 -11.02
N SER A 37 6.64 -8.76 -10.39
CA SER A 37 6.59 -9.20 -9.00
C SER A 37 6.25 -8.07 -8.02
N ASP A 38 5.79 -8.42 -6.82
CA ASP A 38 5.51 -7.44 -5.76
C ASP A 38 6.72 -6.56 -5.48
N GLY A 39 7.92 -7.14 -5.51
CA GLY A 39 9.16 -6.39 -5.32
C GLY A 39 9.38 -5.31 -6.38
N GLN A 40 9.00 -5.57 -7.64
CA GLN A 40 9.08 -4.56 -8.71
C GLN A 40 8.00 -3.48 -8.56
N HIS A 41 6.78 -3.88 -8.21
CA HIS A 41 5.70 -2.93 -7.88
C HIS A 41 6.13 -1.99 -6.76
N PHE A 42 6.69 -2.54 -5.67
CA PHE A 42 7.12 -1.76 -4.51
C PHE A 42 8.33 -0.90 -4.84
N LYS A 43 9.25 -1.37 -5.68
CA LYS A 43 10.37 -0.56 -6.20
C LYS A 43 9.85 0.72 -6.88
N ARG A 44 8.82 0.59 -7.73
CA ARG A 44 8.19 1.74 -8.42
C ARG A 44 7.40 2.64 -7.48
N GLY A 45 6.65 2.02 -6.56
CA GLY A 45 5.98 2.75 -5.49
C GLY A 45 6.97 3.60 -4.69
N ASN A 46 8.06 3.02 -4.21
CA ASN A 46 9.11 3.70 -3.45
C ASN A 46 9.75 4.84 -4.26
N GLN A 47 10.05 4.61 -5.54
CA GLN A 47 10.52 5.66 -6.44
C GLN A 47 9.54 6.83 -6.49
N SER A 48 8.25 6.57 -6.69
CA SER A 48 7.25 7.64 -6.79
C SER A 48 7.08 8.44 -5.49
N VAL A 49 7.20 7.79 -4.33
CA VAL A 49 7.19 8.46 -3.02
C VAL A 49 8.41 9.37 -2.88
N TYR A 50 9.59 8.87 -3.23
CA TYR A 50 10.82 9.66 -3.19
C TYR A 50 10.73 10.89 -4.10
N GLU A 51 10.28 10.72 -5.35
CA GLU A 51 10.07 11.81 -6.31
C GLU A 51 9.05 12.84 -5.82
N ARG A 52 8.01 12.43 -5.09
CA ARG A 52 7.09 13.35 -4.43
C ARG A 52 7.78 14.09 -3.28
N MET A 53 8.53 13.40 -2.42
CA MET A 53 9.25 14.02 -1.31
C MET A 53 10.27 15.08 -1.76
N GLN A 54 10.81 14.98 -2.99
CA GLN A 54 11.68 16.02 -3.55
C GLN A 54 10.92 17.30 -3.93
N ARG A 55 9.63 17.18 -4.29
CA ARG A 55 8.80 18.29 -4.77
C ARG A 55 7.83 18.83 -3.72
N ASP A 56 7.60 18.07 -2.65
CA ASP A 56 6.67 18.38 -1.57
C ASP A 56 7.36 18.20 -0.21
N PRO A 57 8.02 19.26 0.29
CA PRO A 57 8.69 19.24 1.60
C PRO A 57 7.73 19.04 2.77
N ALA A 58 6.45 19.44 2.62
CA ALA A 58 5.44 19.24 3.64
C ALA A 58 5.10 17.75 3.79
N PHE A 59 4.85 17.06 2.67
CA PHE A 59 4.68 15.61 2.65
C PHE A 59 5.90 14.87 3.18
N ARG A 60 7.12 15.28 2.77
CA ARG A 60 8.36 14.69 3.30
C ARG A 60 8.42 14.80 4.83
N ARG A 61 8.12 15.98 5.38
CA ARG A 61 8.11 16.22 6.83
C ARG A 61 7.05 15.38 7.52
N GLU A 62 5.81 15.38 7.02
CA GLU A 62 4.73 14.55 7.56
C GLU A 62 5.11 13.08 7.64
N MET A 63 5.59 12.52 6.51
CA MET A 63 5.98 11.13 6.42
C MET A 63 7.11 10.79 7.39
N GLN A 64 8.16 11.62 7.47
CA GLN A 64 9.26 11.39 8.40
C GLN A 64 8.83 11.51 9.86
N THR A 65 7.94 12.45 10.19
CA THR A 65 7.43 12.62 11.56
C THR A 65 6.56 11.44 11.97
N LYS A 66 5.67 10.97 11.09
CA LYS A 66 4.75 9.88 11.41
C LYS A 66 5.39 8.50 11.31
N TYR A 67 6.33 8.32 10.38
CA TYR A 67 7.04 7.07 10.10
C TYR A 67 8.56 7.32 10.04
N PRO A 68 9.24 7.39 11.19
CA PRO A 68 10.69 7.60 11.22
C PRO A 68 11.44 6.55 10.38
N GLY A 69 12.29 7.02 9.47
CA GLY A 69 13.10 6.18 8.57
C GLY A 69 12.47 5.92 7.20
N VAL A 70 11.21 6.34 6.97
CA VAL A 70 10.57 6.20 5.65
C VAL A 70 11.35 6.90 4.54
N VAL A 71 11.89 8.10 4.83
CA VAL A 71 12.62 8.91 3.86
C VAL A 71 13.89 8.21 3.39
N GLU A 72 14.65 7.65 4.33
CA GLU A 72 15.88 6.90 4.06
C GLU A 72 15.57 5.59 3.31
N HIS A 73 14.44 4.95 3.60
CA HIS A 73 14.05 3.72 2.92
C HIS A 73 13.67 3.94 1.45
N VAL A 74 12.98 5.05 1.15
CA VAL A 74 12.47 5.29 -0.21
C VAL A 74 13.48 5.95 -1.14
N GLN A 75 14.58 6.52 -0.63
CA GLN A 75 15.65 7.05 -1.49
C GLN A 75 16.40 5.92 -2.21
N PRO A 76 16.96 6.18 -3.40
CA PRO A 76 17.79 5.19 -4.07
C PRO A 76 19.10 4.98 -3.29
N ASN A 77 19.64 3.77 -3.38
CA ASN A 77 20.99 3.50 -2.87
C ASN A 77 22.07 4.17 -3.76
N SER A 78 23.34 4.03 -3.38
CA SER A 78 24.48 4.60 -4.12
C SER A 78 24.60 4.16 -5.59
N ARG A 79 23.89 3.10 -5.99
CA ARG A 79 23.81 2.60 -7.38
C ARG A 79 22.52 3.03 -8.09
N GLY A 80 21.76 3.96 -7.53
CA GLY A 80 20.50 4.43 -8.10
C GLY A 80 19.32 3.46 -7.95
N ASN A 81 19.45 2.39 -7.15
CA ASN A 81 18.39 1.38 -7.01
C ASN A 81 17.49 1.67 -5.81
N PHE A 82 16.17 1.64 -6.06
CA PHE A 82 15.14 1.70 -5.03
C PHE A 82 14.90 0.33 -4.37
N SER A 83 14.49 0.35 -3.10
CA SER A 83 14.16 -0.84 -2.32
C SER A 83 12.98 -1.61 -2.93
N ARG A 84 13.06 -2.95 -2.94
CA ARG A 84 11.96 -3.85 -3.34
C ARG A 84 10.97 -4.15 -2.21
N TYR A 85 11.10 -3.50 -1.07
CA TYR A 85 10.31 -3.74 0.14
C TYR A 85 9.49 -2.51 0.50
N SER A 86 8.36 -2.72 1.18
CA SER A 86 7.59 -1.63 1.80
C SER A 86 8.44 -0.89 2.83
N PRO A 87 8.22 0.43 3.04
CA PRO A 87 8.88 1.16 4.11
C PRO A 87 8.54 0.64 5.51
N PRO A 88 9.40 0.87 6.52
CA PRO A 88 9.14 0.45 7.89
C PRO A 88 7.79 0.94 8.42
N ASN A 89 7.04 0.08 9.10
CA ASN A 89 5.70 0.34 9.65
C ASN A 89 4.63 0.73 8.62
N MET A 90 4.92 0.58 7.33
CA MET A 90 4.00 0.83 6.23
C MET A 90 3.87 -0.42 5.35
N THR A 91 2.85 -0.43 4.50
CA THR A 91 2.72 -1.47 3.48
C THR A 91 2.18 -0.90 2.18
N TRP A 92 2.67 -1.44 1.08
CA TRP A 92 2.03 -1.27 -0.21
C TRP A 92 0.82 -2.20 -0.30
N HIS A 93 -0.36 -1.60 -0.41
CA HIS A 93 -1.62 -2.28 -0.63
C HIS A 93 -1.96 -2.27 -2.13
N HIS A 94 -2.12 -3.43 -2.74
CA HIS A 94 -2.72 -3.54 -4.07
C HIS A 94 -4.23 -3.34 -3.96
N GLU A 95 -4.69 -2.23 -4.53
CA GLU A 95 -6.10 -1.83 -4.54
C GLU A 95 -7.00 -2.85 -5.22
N ASN A 96 -8.25 -2.94 -4.77
CA ASN A 96 -9.22 -3.89 -5.31
C ASN A 96 -9.58 -3.62 -6.77
N THR A 97 -9.55 -2.36 -7.19
CA THR A 97 -9.60 -1.95 -8.59
C THR A 97 -8.22 -2.12 -9.24
N SER A 98 -8.16 -2.56 -10.50
CA SER A 98 -6.91 -2.63 -11.25
C SER A 98 -6.13 -1.33 -11.19
N GLU A 99 -4.80 -1.44 -11.25
CA GLU A 99 -3.81 -0.36 -11.49
C GLU A 99 -3.15 0.25 -10.26
N LYS A 100 -3.78 0.31 -9.09
CA LYS A 100 -3.27 1.18 -8.02
C LYS A 100 -2.58 0.46 -6.87
N LEU A 101 -1.37 0.91 -6.55
CA LEU A 101 -0.70 0.63 -5.28
C LEU A 101 -0.95 1.81 -4.33
N SER A 102 -1.45 1.53 -3.14
CA SER A 102 -1.65 2.52 -2.08
C SER A 102 -0.66 2.28 -0.96
N LEU A 103 0.12 3.29 -0.59
CA LEU A 103 0.97 3.25 0.59
C LEU A 103 0.13 3.58 1.82
N VAL A 104 0.02 2.62 2.73
CA VAL A 104 -0.87 2.69 3.91
C VAL A 104 -0.13 2.26 5.17
N ASP A 105 -0.72 2.57 6.33
CA ASP A 105 -0.20 2.13 7.63
C ASP A 105 -0.27 0.60 7.76
N TYR A 106 0.82 -0.04 8.17
CA TYR A 106 0.86 -1.50 8.29
C TYR A 106 -0.08 -2.03 9.39
N ASN A 107 -0.13 -1.36 10.55
CA ASN A 107 -0.94 -1.81 11.68
C ASN A 107 -2.43 -1.57 11.43
N ASP A 108 -2.81 -0.47 10.77
CA ASP A 108 -4.19 -0.24 10.32
C ASP A 108 -4.59 -1.29 9.28
N HIS A 109 -3.75 -1.52 8.27
CA HIS A 109 -3.98 -2.52 7.23
C HIS A 109 -4.18 -3.93 7.80
N LYS A 110 -3.32 -4.33 8.73
CA LYS A 110 -3.37 -5.63 9.41
C LYS A 110 -4.60 -5.77 10.31
N SER A 111 -4.94 -4.72 11.06
CA SER A 111 -6.02 -4.78 12.06
C SER A 111 -7.41 -4.67 11.43
N TYR A 112 -7.53 -3.92 10.34
CA TYR A 112 -8.79 -3.62 9.66
C TYR A 112 -8.87 -4.31 8.30
N HIS A 113 -8.38 -5.55 8.20
CA HIS A 113 -8.24 -6.28 6.94
C HIS A 113 -9.50 -6.26 6.05
N LYS A 114 -10.70 -6.40 6.62
CA LYS A 114 -11.98 -6.38 5.88
C LYS A 114 -12.33 -4.99 5.30
N ILE A 115 -11.82 -3.90 5.89
CA ILE A 115 -11.96 -2.55 5.32
C ILE A 115 -11.14 -2.45 4.02
N TYR A 116 -9.92 -2.96 4.04
CA TYR A 116 -9.00 -2.93 2.90
C TYR A 116 -9.34 -3.98 1.82
N HIS A 117 -9.90 -5.12 2.23
CA HIS A 117 -10.25 -6.23 1.35
C HIS A 117 -11.74 -6.63 1.57
N PRO A 118 -12.71 -5.82 1.09
CA PRO A 118 -14.13 -6.03 1.36
C PRO A 118 -14.68 -7.36 0.83
N ASP A 119 -14.11 -7.88 -0.26
CA ASP A 119 -14.46 -9.17 -0.86
C ASP A 119 -13.56 -10.32 -0.36
N GLY A 120 -12.75 -10.06 0.67
CA GLY A 120 -11.85 -11.05 1.28
C GLY A 120 -10.63 -11.41 0.44
N SER A 121 -10.38 -10.72 -0.68
CA SER A 121 -9.25 -10.99 -1.56
C SER A 121 -8.46 -9.72 -1.87
N GLY A 122 -7.12 -9.83 -1.94
CA GLY A 122 -6.28 -8.70 -2.33
C GLY A 122 -6.37 -8.37 -3.81
N GLY A 123 -6.31 -7.08 -4.14
CA GLY A 123 -6.40 -6.55 -5.49
C GLY A 123 -5.58 -7.29 -6.55
N ARG A 124 -4.36 -7.68 -6.19
CA ARG A 124 -3.46 -8.42 -7.08
C ARG A 124 -4.04 -9.75 -7.61
N LYS A 125 -4.87 -10.47 -6.84
CA LYS A 125 -5.55 -11.69 -7.34
C LYS A 125 -6.46 -11.38 -8.53
N LYS A 126 -6.99 -10.16 -8.61
CA LYS A 126 -7.92 -9.67 -9.64
C LYS A 126 -7.19 -9.13 -10.87
N TRP A 127 -5.94 -8.72 -10.73
CA TRP A 127 -5.15 -8.10 -11.82
C TRP A 127 -4.51 -9.13 -12.77
N GLY A 128 -4.89 -10.42 -12.69
CA GLY A 128 -4.42 -11.47 -13.59
C GLY A 128 -3.05 -12.07 -13.25
N SER A 129 -2.40 -11.67 -12.15
CA SER A 129 -1.04 -12.12 -11.80
C SER A 129 -0.95 -13.17 -10.67
N GLY A 130 -2.05 -13.44 -9.96
CA GLY A 130 -2.20 -14.59 -9.04
C GLY A 130 -1.02 -14.87 -8.09
N ASP A 131 -0.89 -16.12 -7.63
CA ASP A 131 0.20 -16.57 -6.76
C ASP A 131 1.53 -16.80 -7.50
N LYS A 132 1.49 -16.93 -8.82
CA LYS A 132 2.66 -17.28 -9.66
C LYS A 132 3.70 -16.15 -9.74
N CYS A 133 3.32 -14.90 -9.50
CA CYS A 133 4.22 -13.74 -9.58
C CYS A 133 4.72 -13.22 -8.21
N ARG A 134 4.62 -14.00 -7.13
CA ARG A 134 5.04 -13.58 -5.76
C ARG A 134 6.57 -13.55 -5.52
N ARG A 135 7.40 -14.05 -6.44
CA ARG A 135 8.85 -14.22 -6.24
C ARG A 135 9.67 -12.95 -6.52
#